data_AF-A0A1F6EEW9-F1
#
_entry.id   AF-A0A1F6EEW9-F1
#
_cell.length_a   1.000
_cell.length_b   1.000
_cell.length_c   1.000
_cell.angle_alpha   90.00
_cell.angle_beta   90.00
_cell.angle_gamma   90.00
#
_symmetry.space_group_name_H-M   'P 1'
#
loop_
_entity.id
_entity.type
_entity.pdbx_description
1 polymer ?
#
loop_
_entity_poly.entity_id
_entity_poly.type
_entity_poly.pdbx_seq_one_letter_code
_entity_poly.pdbx_strand_id
1 'polypeptide(L)'
;MKRPQTTKAQRDALKTLRAGFAEQGYYIFPVSKWYRENRFEFIAVPKSRPQFFLLARPMKSGVIGIHSFVGGNNATSVVDFLQSKVGVRLAWQDKPLKPRRRVRAWDDFLSPQSKNEYARLIG
;
A
#
# COMPACT_ATOMS: atom_id res chain seq x y z
N MET A 1 20.56 7.58 -11.56
CA MET A 1 19.60 8.48 -10.88
C MET A 1 19.53 8.13 -9.39
N LYS A 2 19.84 9.06 -8.48
CA LYS A 2 19.65 8.85 -7.02
C LYS A 2 18.15 8.70 -6.74
N ARG A 3 17.75 7.63 -6.05
CA ARG A 3 16.36 7.47 -5.60
C ARG A 3 16.07 8.61 -4.61
N PRO A 4 14.93 9.33 -4.74
CA PRO A 4 14.56 10.37 -3.78
C PRO A 4 14.54 9.78 -2.36
N GLN A 5 15.23 10.43 -1.43
CA GLN A 5 15.35 9.96 -0.07
C GLN A 5 14.07 10.29 0.70
N THR A 6 13.39 9.27 1.21
CA THR A 6 12.19 9.45 2.06
C THR A 6 12.56 10.21 3.33
N THR A 7 11.78 11.24 3.66
CA THR A 7 12.02 12.07 4.83
C THR A 7 11.73 11.30 6.13
N LYS A 8 12.25 11.79 7.27
CA LYS A 8 11.94 11.22 8.58
C LYS A 8 10.42 11.20 8.82
N ALA A 9 9.74 12.32 8.58
CA ALA A 9 8.29 12.44 8.73
C ALA A 9 7.51 11.40 7.90
N GLN A 10 7.89 11.19 6.62
CA GLN A 10 7.26 10.17 5.79
C GLN A 10 7.50 8.74 6.31
N ARG A 11 8.70 8.45 6.83
CA ARG A 11 9.00 7.13 7.44
C ARG A 11 8.14 6.89 8.67
N ASP A 12 8.01 7.88 9.54
CA ASP A 12 7.22 7.77 10.76
C ASP A 12 5.73 7.67 10.43
N ALA A 13 5.24 8.46 9.47
CA ALA A 13 3.87 8.35 8.97
C ALA A 13 3.58 6.97 8.35
N LEU A 14 4.50 6.38 7.57
CA LEU A 14 4.33 5.02 7.03
C LEU A 14 4.27 3.95 8.14
N LYS A 15 5.04 4.10 9.23
CA LYS A 15 4.93 3.22 10.40
C LYS A 15 3.56 3.33 11.06
N THR A 16 3.09 4.55 11.29
CA THR A 16 1.76 4.81 11.87
C THR A 16 0.65 4.27 10.98
N LEU A 17 0.72 4.50 9.67
CA LEU A 17 -0.24 3.93 8.72
C LEU A 17 -0.26 2.42 8.77
N ARG A 18 0.91 1.78 8.81
CA ARG A 18 1.02 0.32 8.88
C ARG A 18 0.30 -0.24 10.11
N ALA A 19 0.50 0.36 11.28
CA ALA A 19 -0.20 -0.03 12.49
C ALA A 19 -1.70 0.25 12.38
N GLY A 20 -2.08 1.45 11.93
CA GLY A 20 -3.47 1.86 11.80
C GLY A 20 -4.27 0.99 10.83
N PHE A 21 -3.72 0.60 9.68
CA PHE A 21 -4.38 -0.34 8.78
C PHE A 21 -4.54 -1.73 9.43
N ALA A 22 -3.55 -2.22 10.16
CA ALA A 22 -3.65 -3.50 10.86
C ALA A 22 -4.78 -3.48 11.91
N GLU A 23 -4.89 -2.39 12.69
CA GLU A 23 -5.98 -2.16 13.64
C GLU A 23 -7.36 -2.11 12.96
N GLN A 24 -7.43 -1.58 11.74
CA GLN A 24 -8.66 -1.51 10.92
C GLN A 24 -8.96 -2.82 10.16
N GLY A 25 -8.28 -3.92 10.50
CA GLY A 25 -8.57 -5.23 9.93
C GLY A 25 -7.94 -5.47 8.56
N TYR A 26 -6.77 -4.90 8.29
CA TYR A 26 -6.00 -5.19 7.08
C TYR A 26 -4.82 -6.12 7.39
N TYR A 27 -4.50 -7.01 6.45
CA TYR A 27 -3.20 -7.67 6.38
C TYR A 27 -2.18 -6.73 5.74
N ILE A 28 -0.94 -6.74 6.24
CA ILE A 28 0.13 -5.88 5.74
C ILE A 28 1.24 -6.71 5.11
N PHE A 29 1.48 -6.48 3.83
CA PHE A 29 2.49 -7.20 3.05
C PHE A 29 3.63 -6.29 2.57
N PRO A 30 4.87 -6.81 2.49
CA PRO A 30 5.95 -6.14 1.80
C PRO A 30 5.71 -6.08 0.28
N VAL A 31 6.05 -4.95 -0.32
CA VAL A 31 6.02 -4.77 -1.78
C VAL A 31 7.14 -5.56 -2.46
N SER A 32 6.90 -6.17 -3.61
CA SER A 32 7.90 -6.90 -4.37
C SER A 32 9.12 -6.01 -4.73
N LYS A 33 10.34 -6.55 -4.63
CA LYS A 33 11.60 -5.80 -4.77
C LYS A 33 11.71 -5.02 -6.08
N TRP A 34 11.18 -5.57 -7.17
CA TRP A 34 11.26 -4.96 -8.51
C TRP A 34 10.32 -3.77 -8.67
N TYR A 35 9.19 -3.76 -7.95
CA TYR A 35 8.18 -2.70 -7.99
C TYR A 35 8.42 -1.63 -6.92
N ARG A 36 9.09 -2.01 -5.85
CA ARG A 36 9.36 -1.18 -4.69
C ARG A 36 10.33 -0.04 -5.04
N GLU A 37 9.86 1.21 -4.91
CA GLU A 37 10.73 2.37 -5.07
C GLU A 37 11.48 2.65 -3.76
N ASN A 38 10.80 2.42 -2.62
CA ASN A 38 11.31 2.63 -1.28
C ASN A 38 11.05 1.48 -0.30
N ARG A 39 12.00 1.20 0.60
CA ARG A 39 11.92 0.07 1.56
C ARG A 39 10.76 0.13 2.55
N PHE A 40 10.19 1.31 2.81
CA PHE A 40 9.10 1.52 3.76
C PHE A 40 7.71 1.36 3.13
N GLU A 41 7.64 1.15 1.82
CA GLU A 41 6.38 0.85 1.13
C GLU A 41 5.78 -0.48 1.61
N PHE A 42 4.47 -0.51 1.68
CA PHE A 42 3.73 -1.71 2.02
C PHE A 42 2.39 -1.76 1.27
N ILE A 43 1.87 -2.98 1.18
CA ILE A 43 0.54 -3.26 0.67
C ILE A 43 -0.37 -3.59 1.84
N ALA A 44 -1.53 -2.96 1.91
CA ALA A 44 -2.59 -3.26 2.86
C ALA A 44 -3.73 -3.97 2.13
N VAL A 45 -4.15 -5.13 2.66
CA VAL A 45 -5.22 -5.97 2.11
C VAL A 45 -6.34 -6.07 3.13
N PRO A 46 -7.57 -5.63 2.85
CA PRO A 46 -8.67 -5.76 3.79
C PRO A 46 -9.04 -7.23 3.98
N LYS A 47 -9.13 -7.68 5.24
CA LYS A 47 -9.49 -9.07 5.59
C LYS A 47 -10.82 -9.51 4.99
N SER A 48 -11.78 -8.60 4.91
CA SER A 48 -13.14 -8.87 4.40
C SER A 48 -13.22 -9.02 2.89
N ARG A 49 -12.26 -8.46 2.15
CA ARG A 49 -12.25 -8.48 0.68
C ARG A 49 -10.82 -8.58 0.16
N PRO A 50 -10.15 -9.74 0.35
CA PRO A 50 -8.72 -9.87 0.10
C PRO A 50 -8.35 -9.61 -1.36
N GLN A 51 -9.27 -9.70 -2.32
CA GLN A 51 -9.06 -9.34 -3.73
C GLN A 51 -8.73 -7.86 -3.98
N PHE A 52 -9.01 -6.97 -3.03
CA PHE A 52 -8.64 -5.56 -3.09
C PHE A 52 -7.36 -5.32 -2.31
N PHE A 53 -6.52 -4.40 -2.75
CA PHE A 53 -5.41 -3.96 -1.92
C PHE A 53 -5.01 -2.52 -2.21
N LEU A 54 -4.35 -1.92 -1.23
CA LEU A 54 -3.83 -0.56 -1.27
C LEU A 54 -2.33 -0.60 -1.17
N LEU A 55 -1.65 0.21 -1.99
CA LEU A 55 -0.24 0.50 -1.82
C LEU A 55 -0.08 1.85 -1.13
N ALA A 56 0.66 1.88 -0.03
CA ALA A 56 1.13 3.11 0.58
C ALA A 56 2.57 3.41 0.13
N ARG A 57 2.78 4.54 -0.56
CA ARG A 57 4.06 4.93 -1.14
C ARG A 57 4.45 6.37 -0.79
N PRO A 58 5.68 6.63 -0.30
CA PRO A 58 6.15 8.00 -0.13
C PRO A 58 6.39 8.65 -1.49
N MET A 59 5.91 9.88 -1.67
CA MET A 59 6.09 10.65 -2.91
C MET A 59 7.19 11.70 -2.75
N LYS A 60 7.74 12.18 -3.87
CA LYS A 60 8.76 13.24 -3.90
C LYS A 60 8.28 14.56 -3.28
N SER A 61 6.97 14.82 -3.32
CA SER A 61 6.34 16.04 -2.76
C SER A 61 6.20 16.03 -1.24
N GLY A 62 6.72 15.02 -0.54
CA GLY A 62 6.62 14.91 0.92
C GLY A 62 5.33 14.25 1.42
N VAL A 63 4.37 13.92 0.54
CA VAL A 63 3.13 13.22 0.88
C VAL A 63 3.29 11.69 0.84
N ILE A 64 2.28 10.96 1.32
CA ILE A 64 2.13 9.51 1.08
C ILE A 64 0.99 9.31 0.08
N GLY A 65 1.32 8.72 -1.07
CA GLY A 65 0.35 8.27 -2.07
C GLY A 65 -0.31 6.97 -1.62
N ILE A 66 -1.63 6.90 -1.71
CA ILE A 66 -2.41 5.67 -1.53
C ILE A 66 -2.96 5.27 -2.89
N HIS A 67 -2.47 4.15 -3.43
CA HIS A 67 -2.92 3.64 -4.72
C HIS A 67 -3.81 2.42 -4.49
N SER A 68 -5.03 2.44 -5.02
CA SER A 68 -5.87 1.25 -5.04
C SER A 68 -5.52 0.33 -6.19
N PHE A 69 -5.69 -0.96 -5.96
CA PHE A 69 -5.68 -1.97 -6.99
C PHE A 69 -7.09 -2.51 -7.21
N VAL A 70 -7.57 -2.39 -8.46
CA VAL A 70 -8.88 -2.83 -8.99
C VAL A 70 -10.08 -2.22 -8.24
N GLY A 71 -10.79 -1.31 -8.92
CA GLY A 71 -12.21 -1.02 -8.72
C GLY A 71 -12.73 -0.86 -7.29
N GLY A 72 -12.40 0.24 -6.61
CA GLY A 72 -13.26 0.72 -5.52
C GLY A 72 -12.61 1.70 -4.55
N ASN A 73 -13.36 2.76 -4.22
CA ASN A 73 -13.09 3.70 -3.13
C ASN A 73 -13.40 3.11 -1.74
N ASN A 74 -13.51 1.79 -1.59
CA ASN A 74 -13.98 1.11 -0.36
C ASN A 74 -13.08 1.33 0.88
N ALA A 75 -11.92 1.96 0.72
CA ALA A 75 -11.01 2.27 1.81
C ALA A 75 -10.88 3.78 2.08
N THR A 76 -11.62 4.64 1.37
CA THR A 76 -11.54 6.11 1.56
C THR A 76 -11.85 6.51 3.00
N SER A 77 -12.91 5.97 3.60
CA SER A 77 -13.24 6.23 5.01
C SER A 77 -12.12 5.84 5.99
N VAL A 78 -11.45 4.71 5.75
CA VAL A 78 -10.29 4.27 6.56
C VAL A 78 -9.11 5.20 6.34
N VAL A 79 -8.85 5.60 5.10
CA VAL A 79 -7.76 6.55 4.78
C VAL A 79 -8.02 7.91 5.40
N ASP A 80 -9.26 8.41 5.38
CA ASP A 80 -9.66 9.68 5.99
C ASP A 80 -9.51 9.63 7.52
N PHE A 81 -9.92 8.52 8.14
CA PHE A 81 -9.66 8.29 9.57
C PHE A 81 -8.16 8.31 9.87
N LEU A 82 -7.35 7.61 9.08
CA LEU A 82 -5.90 7.54 9.26
C LEU A 82 -5.21 8.87 8.94
N GLN A 83 -5.76 9.70 8.06
CA GLN A 83 -5.25 11.04 7.73
C GLN A 83 -5.11 11.91 8.99
N SER A 84 -6.06 11.80 9.93
CA SER A 84 -6.02 12.54 11.20
C SER A 84 -4.91 12.07 12.16
N LYS A 85 -4.42 10.84 11.98
CA LYS A 85 -3.42 10.21 12.86
C LYS A 85 -1.98 10.37 12.37
N VAL A 86 -1.80 10.77 11.12
CA VAL A 86 -0.49 10.86 10.49
C VAL A 86 -0.12 12.29 10.20
N GLY A 87 1.05 12.73 10.68
CA GLY A 87 1.56 14.10 10.51
C GLY A 87 2.02 14.43 9.07
N VAL A 88 1.55 13.68 8.08
CA VAL A 88 1.87 13.85 6.65
C VAL A 88 0.59 13.67 5.86
N ARG A 89 0.39 14.49 4.82
CA ARG A 89 -0.76 14.36 3.93
C ARG A 89 -0.77 13.00 3.22
N LEU A 90 -1.93 12.37 3.19
CA LEU A 90 -2.27 11.22 2.37
C LEU A 90 -2.95 11.73 1.10
N ALA A 91 -2.57 11.17 -0.04
CA ALA A 91 -3.13 11.53 -1.33
C ALA A 91 -3.62 10.26 -2.03
N TRP A 92 -4.92 10.16 -2.26
CA TRP A 92 -5.46 9.11 -3.11
C TRP A 92 -4.93 9.26 -4.53
N GLN A 93 -4.55 8.14 -5.14
CA GLN A 93 -3.94 8.13 -6.47
C GLN A 93 -4.87 7.36 -7.41
N ASP A 94 -5.56 8.12 -8.28
CA ASP A 94 -6.57 7.58 -9.20
C ASP A 94 -5.97 6.72 -10.33
N LYS A 95 -4.66 6.79 -10.54
CA LYS A 95 -3.97 5.92 -11.50
C LYS A 95 -3.80 4.54 -10.88
N PRO A 96 -4.52 3.51 -11.37
CA PRO A 96 -4.41 2.16 -10.83
C PRO A 96 -3.00 1.63 -11.08
N LEU A 97 -2.52 0.78 -10.16
CA LEU A 97 -1.25 0.09 -10.32
C LEU A 97 -1.31 -0.77 -11.61
N LYS A 98 -0.44 -0.47 -12.58
CA LYS A 98 -0.41 -1.21 -13.85
C LYS A 98 0.42 -2.49 -13.70
N PRO A 99 -0.16 -3.70 -13.81
CA PRO A 99 0.63 -4.92 -13.89
C PRO A 99 1.48 -4.93 -15.16
N ARG A 100 2.60 -5.65 -15.12
CA ARG A 100 3.49 -5.84 -16.28
C ARG A 100 2.95 -6.88 -17.27
N ARG A 101 2.12 -7.80 -16.80
CA ARG A 101 1.58 -8.92 -17.58
C ARG A 101 0.08 -9.08 -17.31
N ARG A 102 -0.66 -9.80 -18.17
CA ARG A 102 -2.04 -10.24 -17.92
C ARG A 102 -2.09 -11.35 -16.85
N VAL A 103 -1.42 -11.14 -15.71
CA VAL A 103 -1.49 -12.02 -14.53
C VAL A 103 -2.39 -11.36 -13.49
N ARG A 104 -2.83 -12.13 -12.49
CA ARG A 104 -3.51 -11.56 -11.33
C ARG A 104 -2.54 -10.55 -10.70
N ALA A 105 -2.85 -9.27 -10.68
CA ALA A 105 -1.77 -8.30 -10.45
C ALA A 105 -1.14 -8.35 -9.05
N TRP A 106 -1.77 -8.98 -8.06
CA TRP A 106 -1.12 -9.26 -6.79
C TRP A 106 0.16 -10.10 -6.95
N ASP A 107 0.26 -10.94 -7.99
CA ASP A 107 1.49 -11.64 -8.37
C ASP A 107 2.62 -10.68 -8.74
N ASP A 108 2.31 -9.52 -9.29
CA ASP A 108 3.31 -8.54 -9.65
C ASP A 108 3.75 -7.75 -8.40
N PHE A 109 2.82 -7.39 -7.53
CA PHE A 109 3.08 -6.42 -6.46
C PHE A 109 3.52 -7.03 -5.13
N LEU A 110 3.20 -8.30 -4.85
CA LEU A 110 3.58 -8.96 -3.60
C LEU A 110 4.95 -9.64 -3.68
N SER A 111 5.66 -9.66 -2.55
CA SER A 111 6.88 -10.49 -2.42
C SER A 111 6.55 -11.97 -2.59
N PRO A 112 7.48 -12.83 -3.07
CA PRO A 112 7.21 -14.26 -3.26
C PRO A 112 6.64 -14.98 -2.03
N GLN A 113 7.16 -14.66 -0.84
CA GLN A 113 6.64 -15.22 0.42
C GLN A 113 5.19 -14.77 0.67
N SER A 114 4.90 -13.48 0.44
CA SER A 114 3.57 -12.90 0.60
C SER A 114 2.56 -13.41 -0.41
N LYS A 115 2.99 -13.86 -1.60
CA LYS A 115 2.10 -14.46 -2.60
C LYS A 115 1.46 -15.74 -2.10
N ASN A 116 2.23 -16.62 -1.47
CA ASN A 116 1.69 -17.87 -0.94
C ASN A 116 0.69 -17.61 0.19
N GLU A 117 1.01 -16.66 1.06
CA GLU A 117 0.10 -16.24 2.13
C GLU A 117 -1.18 -15.62 1.56
N TYR A 118 -1.05 -14.70 0.61
CA TYR A 118 -2.18 -14.04 -0.04
C TYR A 118 -3.04 -15.00 -0.85
N ALA A 119 -2.44 -15.92 -1.61
CA ALA A 119 -3.15 -16.97 -2.35
C ALA A 119 -4.04 -17.80 -1.42
N ARG A 120 -3.56 -18.15 -0.22
CA ARG A 120 -4.37 -18.85 0.79
C ARG A 120 -5.55 -18.01 1.30
N LEU A 121 -5.41 -16.68 1.33
CA LEU A 121 -6.48 -15.77 1.77
C LEU A 121 -7.61 -15.63 0.75
N ILE A 122 -7.30 -15.77 -0.55
CA ILE A 122 -8.28 -15.57 -1.64
C ILE A 122 -8.90 -16.87 -2.18
N GLY A 123 -8.35 -18.04 -1.85
CA GLY A 123 -8.78 -19.34 -2.40
C GLY A 123 -8.34 -19.57 -3.85
#